data_AF-A0A3C0VSC2-F1
#
_entry.id   AF-A0A3C0VSC2-F1
#
_cell.length_a   1.000
_cell.length_b   1.000
_cell.length_c   1.000
_cell.angle_alpha   90.00
_cell.angle_beta   90.00
_cell.angle_gamma   90.00
#
_symmetry.space_group_name_H-M   'P 1'
#
loop_
_entity.id
_entity.type
_entity.pdbx_description
1 polymer ?
#
loop_
_entity_poly.entity_id
_entity_poly.type
_entity_poly.pdbx_seq_one_letter_code
_entity_poly.pdbx_strand_id
1 'polypeptide(L)'
;DGYIVVGSSIDVPEDGKIRFYDQYFTVAAKLDQTGSGLDNAVFLNRTTTKTLYEAALSKGFNFMDGCDPLKTVSSVFITVKDGTDVKKVSQQIRSHIDGVQVIATDGMIGSTQQGLEGFISLMYILIGILIVLSFVILSLSFKLQVTERKDDYKLMRTIGVTKGEIRKLVLSQAFILSIIGSILGLVLATVSIFPFYTAINAAVSIPFLIPSGIKLALLYLVTGLLGIIIGPLGALGSAIRISGGLEER
;
A
#
# COMPACT_ATOMS: atom_id res chain seq x y z
N ASP A 1 16.03 26.60 -27.83
CA ASP A 1 14.73 27.33 -27.88
C ASP A 1 13.77 26.62 -28.80
N GLY A 2 12.45 26.71 -28.53
CA GLY A 2 11.41 26.05 -29.34
C GLY A 2 11.14 24.56 -29.06
N TYR A 3 11.88 23.96 -28.11
CA TYR A 3 11.64 22.61 -27.62
C TYR A 3 10.72 22.62 -26.40
N ILE A 4 9.88 21.59 -26.31
CA ILE A 4 8.94 21.40 -25.20
C ILE A 4 9.07 19.99 -24.63
N VAL A 5 8.77 19.84 -23.35
CA VAL A 5 8.65 18.54 -22.68
C VAL A 5 7.19 18.33 -22.32
N VAL A 6 6.67 17.14 -22.56
CA VAL A 6 5.25 16.84 -22.37
C VAL A 6 5.04 15.74 -21.34
N GLY A 7 3.94 15.82 -20.60
CA GLY A 7 3.49 14.75 -19.72
C GLY A 7 3.09 13.47 -20.49
N SER A 8 2.98 12.37 -19.75
CA SER A 8 2.70 11.03 -20.31
C SER A 8 1.35 10.92 -21.03
N SER A 9 0.36 11.73 -20.65
CA SER A 9 -1.01 11.69 -21.21
C SER A 9 -1.20 12.60 -22.42
N ILE A 10 -0.17 13.35 -22.83
CA ILE A 10 -0.23 14.17 -24.03
C ILE A 10 0.11 13.31 -25.26
N ASP A 11 -0.81 13.29 -26.22
CA ASP A 11 -0.60 12.65 -27.51
C ASP A 11 0.34 13.50 -28.39
N VAL A 12 1.43 12.88 -28.81
CA VAL A 12 2.43 13.50 -29.68
C VAL A 12 2.29 12.88 -31.06
N PRO A 13 2.01 13.68 -32.12
CA PRO A 13 1.92 13.16 -33.48
C PRO A 13 3.26 12.56 -33.96
N GLU A 14 3.23 11.72 -35.00
CA GLU A 14 4.43 11.03 -35.51
C GLU A 14 5.53 11.98 -36.02
N ASP A 15 5.17 13.21 -36.38
CA ASP A 15 6.12 14.25 -36.78
C ASP A 15 6.86 14.89 -35.59
N GLY A 16 6.54 14.49 -34.36
CA GLY A 16 7.16 14.96 -33.12
C GLY A 16 6.82 16.41 -32.78
N LYS A 17 5.82 17.02 -33.42
CA LYS A 17 5.48 18.44 -33.25
C LYS A 17 4.06 18.62 -32.73
N ILE A 18 3.90 19.53 -31.78
CA ILE A 18 2.59 19.92 -31.26
C ILE A 18 2.30 21.36 -31.70
N ARG A 19 1.07 21.59 -32.14
CA ARG A 19 0.60 22.91 -32.55
C ARG A 19 -0.12 23.61 -31.39
N PHE A 20 0.35 24.80 -31.02
CA PHE A 20 -0.33 25.70 -30.11
C PHE A 20 -0.48 27.08 -30.76
N TYR A 21 -1.70 27.62 -30.82
CA TYR A 21 -2.00 28.95 -31.40
C TYR A 21 -1.36 29.20 -32.78
N ASP A 22 -1.44 28.21 -33.69
CA ASP A 22 -0.81 28.20 -35.03
C ASP A 22 0.72 28.23 -35.06
N GLN A 23 1.38 27.97 -33.94
CA GLN A 23 2.81 27.73 -33.88
C GLN A 23 3.11 26.27 -33.59
N TYR A 24 4.11 25.73 -34.29
CA TYR A 24 4.58 24.36 -34.11
C TYR A 24 5.78 24.34 -33.17
N PHE A 25 5.71 23.47 -32.17
CA PHE A 25 6.77 23.25 -31.19
C PHE A 25 7.23 21.80 -31.23
N THR A 26 8.54 21.57 -31.22
CA THR A 26 9.12 20.23 -31.26
C THR A 26 9.18 19.63 -29.87
N VAL A 27 8.67 18.41 -29.71
CA VAL A 27 8.72 17.67 -28.44
C VAL A 27 10.11 17.07 -28.27
N ALA A 28 10.83 17.48 -27.23
CA ALA A 28 12.16 16.95 -26.91
C ALA A 28 12.09 15.65 -26.10
N ALA A 29 11.11 15.54 -25.20
CA ALA A 29 10.94 14.37 -24.36
C ALA A 29 9.49 14.24 -23.88
N LYS A 30 9.09 13.00 -23.60
CA LYS A 30 7.84 12.65 -22.94
C LYS A 30 8.18 12.08 -21.56
N LEU A 31 7.55 12.61 -20.52
CA LEU A 31 7.77 12.17 -19.15
C LEU A 31 7.06 10.84 -18.88
N ASP A 32 7.61 10.07 -17.95
CA ASP A 32 6.97 8.85 -17.44
C ASP A 32 5.68 9.18 -16.68
N GLN A 33 4.75 8.23 -16.67
CA GLN A 33 3.45 8.41 -16.04
C GLN A 33 3.58 8.48 -14.52
N THR A 34 3.04 9.56 -13.93
CA THR A 34 3.09 9.81 -12.48
C THR A 34 1.75 9.62 -11.79
N GLY A 35 0.65 9.57 -12.54
CA GLY A 35 -0.71 9.57 -12.00
C GLY A 35 -1.16 10.93 -11.45
N SER A 36 -0.37 11.99 -11.69
CA SER A 36 -0.65 13.34 -11.22
C SER A 36 -1.15 14.23 -12.35
N GLY A 37 -1.65 15.43 -12.01
CA GLY A 37 -2.02 16.43 -13.01
C GLY A 37 -0.87 16.83 -13.96
N LEU A 38 0.39 16.53 -13.60
CA LEU A 38 1.57 16.78 -14.43
C LEU A 38 1.61 15.89 -15.69
N ASP A 39 0.91 14.76 -15.69
CA ASP A 39 0.82 13.88 -16.86
C ASP A 39 0.12 14.56 -18.04
N ASN A 40 -0.68 15.60 -17.76
CA ASN A 40 -1.36 16.43 -18.76
C ASN A 40 -0.69 17.81 -18.94
N ALA A 41 0.51 18.03 -18.38
CA ALA A 41 1.19 19.31 -18.43
C ALA A 41 2.20 19.41 -19.57
N VAL A 42 2.43 20.63 -20.05
CA VAL A 42 3.49 20.98 -21.01
C VAL A 42 4.50 21.88 -20.32
N PHE A 43 5.77 21.49 -20.38
CA PHE A 43 6.88 22.21 -19.79
C PHE A 43 7.66 22.97 -20.87
N LEU A 44 7.85 24.26 -20.61
CA LEU A 44 8.41 25.23 -21.56
C LEU A 44 9.53 26.01 -20.87
N ASN A 45 10.55 26.42 -21.64
CA ASN A 45 11.52 27.40 -21.17
C ASN A 45 10.94 28.83 -21.30
N ARG A 46 11.46 29.78 -20.51
CA ARG A 46 10.98 31.17 -20.44
C ARG A 46 10.91 31.86 -21.80
N THR A 47 11.89 31.62 -22.67
CA THR A 47 11.92 32.17 -24.04
C THR A 47 10.76 31.62 -24.87
N THR A 48 10.52 30.31 -24.82
CA THR A 48 9.42 29.64 -25.53
C THR A 48 8.05 30.08 -25.00
N THR A 49 7.92 30.24 -23.67
CA THR A 49 6.69 30.75 -23.04
C THR A 49 6.33 32.14 -23.55
N LYS A 50 7.33 33.02 -23.74
CA LYS A 50 7.12 34.36 -24.31
C LYS A 50 6.48 34.28 -25.70
N THR A 51 7.10 33.51 -26.60
CA THR A 51 6.64 33.35 -27.98
C THR A 51 5.23 32.76 -28.04
N LEU A 52 4.96 31.77 -27.18
CA LEU A 52 3.64 31.14 -27.09
C LEU A 52 2.56 32.12 -26.60
N TYR A 53 2.89 32.95 -25.61
CA TYR A 53 1.97 33.96 -25.09
C TYR A 53 1.67 35.05 -26.13
N GLU A 54 2.68 35.55 -26.85
CA GLU A 54 2.48 36.52 -27.93
C GLU A 54 1.60 35.93 -29.06
N ALA A 55 1.80 34.66 -29.41
CA ALA A 55 0.95 33.95 -30.35
C ALA A 55 -0.51 33.84 -29.86
N ALA A 56 -0.71 33.50 -28.59
CA ALA A 56 -2.05 33.47 -27.99
C ALA A 56 -2.76 34.83 -28.03
N LEU A 57 -2.05 35.91 -27.66
CA LEU A 57 -2.58 37.27 -27.70
C LEU A 57 -3.01 37.69 -29.11
N SER A 58 -2.19 37.38 -30.13
CA SER A 58 -2.51 37.67 -31.54
C SER A 58 -3.78 36.98 -32.03
N LYS A 59 -4.17 35.88 -31.39
CA LYS A 59 -5.39 35.11 -31.67
C LYS A 59 -6.57 35.52 -30.79
N GLY A 60 -6.43 36.60 -30.01
CA GLY A 60 -7.47 37.13 -29.13
C GLY A 60 -7.59 36.41 -27.78
N PHE A 61 -6.65 35.53 -27.44
CA PHE A 61 -6.63 34.88 -26.13
C PHE A 61 -5.79 35.71 -25.16
N ASN A 62 -6.45 36.46 -24.26
CA ASN A 62 -5.77 37.10 -23.14
C ASN A 62 -5.98 36.30 -21.86
N PHE A 63 -4.97 35.51 -21.49
CA PHE A 63 -5.02 34.69 -20.27
C PHE A 63 -4.61 35.45 -19.01
N MET A 64 -4.02 36.64 -19.15
CA MET A 64 -3.45 37.41 -18.03
C MET A 64 -3.77 38.89 -18.19
N ASP A 65 -4.95 39.29 -17.71
CA ASP A 65 -5.32 40.71 -17.63
C ASP A 65 -4.42 41.43 -16.60
N GLY A 66 -3.66 42.42 -17.08
CA GLY A 66 -2.90 43.35 -16.23
C GLY A 66 -1.58 42.84 -15.66
N CYS A 67 -1.10 41.65 -16.03
CA CYS A 67 0.20 41.12 -15.58
C CYS A 67 1.18 40.95 -16.75
N ASP A 68 2.44 41.36 -16.57
CA ASP A 68 3.51 41.03 -17.50
C ASP A 68 3.97 39.58 -17.22
N PRO A 69 3.73 38.62 -18.13
CA PRO A 69 4.09 37.21 -17.93
C PRO A 69 5.59 36.98 -17.86
N LEU A 70 6.41 37.95 -18.27
CA LEU A 70 7.86 37.90 -18.11
C LEU A 70 8.32 38.39 -16.74
N LYS A 71 7.50 39.13 -16.00
CA LYS A 71 7.83 39.66 -14.67
C LYS A 71 7.07 39.00 -13.54
N THR A 72 6.08 38.17 -13.88
CA THR A 72 5.20 37.50 -12.91
C THR A 72 5.55 36.03 -12.83
N VAL A 73 5.74 35.52 -11.60
CA VAL A 73 6.02 34.10 -11.35
C VAL A 73 4.88 33.54 -10.49
N SER A 74 4.20 32.51 -11.00
CA SER A 74 3.08 31.87 -10.28
C SER A 74 3.55 31.03 -9.09
N SER A 75 4.65 30.28 -9.27
CA SER A 75 5.21 29.43 -8.23
C SER A 75 6.73 29.31 -8.38
N VAL A 76 7.40 29.18 -7.23
CA VAL A 76 8.83 28.92 -7.15
C VAL A 76 9.01 27.59 -6.42
N PHE A 77 9.62 26.63 -7.10
CA PHE A 77 9.97 25.35 -6.50
C PHE A 77 11.36 25.48 -5.87
N ILE A 78 11.46 25.14 -4.58
CA ILE A 78 12.71 25.21 -3.82
C ILE A 78 13.04 23.79 -3.38
N THR A 79 14.15 23.26 -3.89
CA THR A 79 14.68 21.96 -3.45
C THR A 79 15.61 22.19 -2.27
N VAL A 80 15.31 21.55 -1.14
CA VAL A 80 16.14 21.61 0.06
C VAL A 80 17.11 20.42 0.06
N LYS A 81 18.31 20.60 0.63
CA LYS A 81 19.29 19.52 0.78
C LYS A 81 18.75 18.38 1.66
N ASP A 82 19.07 17.15 1.30
CA ASP A 82 18.68 15.95 2.05
C ASP A 82 19.02 16.04 3.54
N GLY A 83 18.08 15.62 4.39
CA GLY A 83 18.20 15.67 5.86
C GLY A 83 17.82 17.01 6.50
N THR A 84 17.46 18.02 5.71
CA THR A 84 16.98 19.32 6.23
C THR A 84 15.48 19.27 6.52
N ASP A 85 15.06 19.84 7.65
CA ASP A 85 13.64 19.94 8.02
C ASP A 85 12.91 20.99 7.17
N VAL A 86 12.08 20.51 6.24
CA VAL A 86 11.29 21.33 5.32
C VAL A 86 10.30 22.23 6.06
N LYS A 87 9.81 21.85 7.25
CA LYS A 87 8.91 22.68 8.06
C LYS A 87 9.63 23.91 8.59
N LYS A 88 10.87 23.75 9.05
CA LYS A 88 11.68 24.87 9.53
C LYS A 88 12.00 25.84 8.40
N VAL A 89 12.40 25.33 7.25
CA VAL A 89 12.72 26.15 6.07
C VAL A 89 11.47 26.90 5.58
N SER A 90 10.33 26.22 5.48
CA SER A 90 9.08 26.86 5.06
C SER A 90 8.61 27.93 6.04
N GLN A 91 8.76 27.70 7.36
CA GLN A 91 8.46 28.71 8.38
C GLN A 91 9.39 29.93 8.28
N GLN A 92 10.68 29.73 8.02
CA GLN A 92 11.63 30.81 7.81
C GLN A 92 11.26 31.66 6.60
N ILE A 93 10.91 31.05 5.47
CA ILE A 93 10.48 31.77 4.26
C ILE A 93 9.21 32.58 4.54
N ARG A 94 8.22 31.98 5.21
CA ARG A 94 6.98 32.68 5.59
C ARG A 94 7.22 33.90 6.47
N SER A 95 8.23 33.85 7.35
CA SER A 95 8.56 34.97 8.24
C SER A 95 9.34 36.10 7.57
N HIS A 96 9.99 35.85 6.42
CA HIS A 96 10.85 36.83 5.75
C HIS A 96 10.22 37.43 4.48
N ILE A 97 9.18 36.80 3.93
CA ILE A 97 8.52 37.24 2.71
C ILE A 97 7.02 37.33 2.98
N ASP A 98 6.51 38.56 3.01
CA ASP A 98 5.07 38.81 3.11
C ASP A 98 4.40 38.60 1.74
N GLY A 99 3.14 38.14 1.76
CA GLY A 99 2.32 37.99 0.56
C GLY A 99 2.55 36.69 -0.24
N VAL A 100 3.36 35.74 0.26
CA VAL A 100 3.56 34.44 -0.39
C VAL A 100 2.97 33.28 0.43
N GLN A 101 2.26 32.38 -0.23
CA GLN A 101 1.81 31.13 0.38
C GLN A 101 2.89 30.07 0.19
N VAL A 102 3.65 29.78 1.26
CA VAL A 102 4.65 28.71 1.21
C VAL A 102 3.97 27.37 1.45
N ILE A 103 3.83 26.56 0.41
CA ILE A 103 3.31 25.20 0.51
C ILE A 103 4.49 24.25 0.60
N ALA A 104 4.65 23.62 1.77
CA ALA A 104 5.64 22.59 1.96
C ALA A 104 5.09 21.24 1.47
N THR A 105 5.89 20.49 0.70
CA THR A 105 5.48 19.23 0.06
C THR A 105 5.08 18.15 1.08
N ASP A 106 5.65 18.21 2.28
CA ASP A 106 5.28 17.35 3.41
C ASP A 106 3.83 17.58 3.87
N GLY A 107 3.27 18.78 3.70
CA GLY A 107 1.88 19.10 4.01
C GLY A 107 0.88 18.53 3.02
N MET A 108 1.21 18.49 1.72
CA MET A 108 0.37 17.87 0.67
C MET A 108 0.36 16.34 0.77
N ILE A 109 1.51 15.75 1.07
CA ILE A 109 1.62 14.30 1.28
C ILE A 109 1.06 13.93 2.65
N GLY A 110 1.26 14.76 3.68
CA GLY A 110 0.91 14.48 5.07
C GLY A 110 -0.59 14.27 5.32
N SER A 111 -1.49 15.03 4.69
CA SER A 111 -2.94 14.84 4.88
C SER A 111 -3.46 13.56 4.20
N THR A 112 -2.98 13.27 2.99
CA THR A 112 -3.32 12.03 2.26
C THR A 112 -2.70 10.82 2.94
N GLN A 113 -1.46 10.95 3.43
CA GLN A 113 -0.76 9.92 4.18
C GLN A 113 -1.41 9.66 5.54
N GLN A 114 -1.86 10.68 6.28
CA GLN A 114 -2.58 10.49 7.54
C GLN A 114 -3.90 9.75 7.35
N GLY A 115 -4.67 10.06 6.29
CA GLY A 115 -5.89 9.32 5.97
C GLY A 115 -5.61 7.85 5.66
N LEU A 116 -4.55 7.58 4.88
CA LEU A 116 -4.14 6.23 4.52
C LEU A 116 -3.58 5.45 5.73
N GLU A 117 -2.78 6.09 6.57
CA GLU A 117 -2.25 5.52 7.82
C GLU A 117 -3.38 5.17 8.79
N GLY A 118 -4.40 6.04 8.92
CA GLY A 118 -5.59 5.76 9.73
C GLY A 118 -6.36 4.55 9.20
N PHE A 119 -6.57 4.47 7.88
CA PHE A 119 -7.22 3.33 7.24
C PHE A 119 -6.43 2.03 7.42
N ILE A 120 -5.11 2.06 7.20
CA ILE A 120 -4.22 0.91 7.42
C ILE A 120 -4.24 0.47 8.89
N SER A 121 -4.22 1.42 9.82
CA SER A 121 -4.31 1.12 11.26
C SER A 121 -5.63 0.44 11.61
N LEU A 122 -6.75 0.89 11.06
CA LEU A 122 -8.05 0.24 11.26
C LEU A 122 -8.05 -1.20 10.73
N MET A 123 -7.45 -1.43 9.56
CA MET A 123 -7.29 -2.77 9.00
C MET A 123 -6.44 -3.67 9.90
N TYR A 124 -5.34 -3.17 10.46
CA TYR A 124 -4.53 -3.95 11.41
C TYR A 124 -5.30 -4.32 12.69
N ILE A 125 -6.12 -3.42 13.22
CA ILE A 125 -7.00 -3.71 14.36
C ILE A 125 -7.99 -4.83 13.99
N LEU A 126 -8.61 -4.73 12.82
CA LEU A 126 -9.57 -5.74 12.35
C LEU A 126 -8.90 -7.12 12.17
N ILE A 127 -7.70 -7.16 11.58
CA ILE A 127 -6.90 -8.38 11.46
C ILE A 127 -6.59 -8.97 12.84
N GLY A 128 -6.22 -8.14 13.81
CA GLY A 128 -6.00 -8.57 15.20
C GLY A 128 -7.23 -9.23 15.81
N ILE A 129 -8.41 -8.64 15.63
CA ILE A 129 -9.69 -9.21 16.08
C ILE A 129 -9.96 -10.56 15.41
N LEU A 130 -9.75 -10.66 14.10
CA LEU A 130 -9.94 -11.92 13.36
C LEU A 130 -9.00 -13.03 13.85
N ILE A 131 -7.73 -12.70 14.14
CA ILE A 131 -6.77 -13.67 14.70
C ILE A 131 -7.25 -14.20 16.05
N VAL A 132 -7.72 -13.30 16.94
CA VAL A 132 -8.27 -13.70 18.25
C VAL A 132 -9.51 -14.58 18.07
N LEU A 133 -10.42 -14.21 17.17
CA LEU A 133 -11.61 -14.98 16.87
C LEU A 133 -11.27 -16.38 16.34
N SER A 134 -10.34 -16.47 15.39
CA SER A 134 -9.84 -17.76 14.88
C SER A 134 -9.25 -18.61 15.98
N PHE A 135 -8.46 -18.04 16.89
CA PHE A 135 -7.91 -18.76 18.04
C PHE A 135 -9.00 -19.34 18.96
N VAL A 136 -10.04 -18.56 19.25
CA VAL A 136 -11.18 -19.01 20.09
C VAL A 136 -11.95 -20.15 19.41
N ILE A 137 -12.26 -20.00 18.12
CA ILE A 137 -12.99 -21.01 17.34
C ILE A 137 -12.18 -22.32 17.26
N LEU A 138 -10.89 -22.23 16.95
CA LEU A 138 -10.00 -23.40 16.89
C LEU A 138 -9.94 -24.11 18.25
N SER A 139 -9.76 -23.34 19.34
CA SER A 139 -9.73 -23.87 20.70
C SER A 139 -11.02 -24.62 21.04
N LEU A 140 -12.18 -24.07 20.70
CA LEU A 140 -13.48 -24.72 20.92
C LEU A 140 -13.63 -25.99 20.08
N SER A 141 -13.26 -25.93 18.80
CA SER A 141 -13.34 -27.07 17.87
C SER A 141 -12.49 -28.24 18.36
N PHE A 142 -11.23 -28.00 18.76
CA PHE A 142 -10.38 -29.05 19.32
C PHE A 142 -10.93 -29.62 20.64
N LYS A 143 -11.55 -28.80 21.50
CA LYS A 143 -12.20 -29.30 22.73
C LYS A 143 -13.34 -30.27 22.41
N LEU A 144 -14.15 -29.94 21.41
CA LEU A 144 -15.24 -30.81 20.96
C LEU A 144 -14.69 -32.10 20.37
N GLN A 145 -13.73 -32.03 19.45
CA GLN A 145 -13.10 -33.19 18.82
C GLN A 145 -12.46 -34.15 19.84
N VAL A 146 -11.75 -33.60 20.83
CA VAL A 146 -11.17 -34.40 21.92
C VAL A 146 -12.26 -35.05 22.76
N THR A 147 -13.38 -34.36 22.99
CA THR A 147 -14.49 -34.87 23.82
C THR A 147 -15.23 -36.00 23.15
N GLU A 148 -15.49 -35.89 21.84
CA GLU A 148 -16.13 -36.95 21.05
C GLU A 148 -15.27 -38.22 20.97
N ARG A 149 -13.94 -38.08 20.91
CA ARG A 149 -13.00 -39.21 20.82
C ARG A 149 -12.47 -39.72 22.16
N LYS A 150 -13.08 -39.33 23.28
CA LYS A 150 -12.61 -39.71 24.63
C LYS A 150 -12.55 -41.21 24.83
N ASP A 151 -13.53 -41.95 24.31
CA ASP A 151 -13.61 -43.40 24.55
C ASP A 151 -12.56 -44.16 23.73
N ASP A 152 -12.26 -43.71 22.51
CA ASP A 152 -11.13 -44.22 21.72
C ASP A 152 -9.79 -44.02 22.45
N TYR A 153 -9.59 -42.84 23.06
CA TYR A 153 -8.39 -42.56 23.84
C TYR A 153 -8.30 -43.41 25.12
N LYS A 154 -9.43 -43.76 25.74
CA LYS A 154 -9.44 -44.71 26.87
C LYS A 154 -9.05 -46.12 26.42
N LEU A 155 -9.57 -46.59 25.29
CA LEU A 155 -9.20 -47.89 24.71
C LEU A 155 -7.70 -47.95 24.38
N MET A 156 -7.16 -46.89 23.81
CA MET A 156 -5.70 -46.75 23.56
C MET A 156 -4.89 -46.84 24.86
N ARG A 157 -5.41 -46.32 25.98
CA ARG A 157 -4.73 -46.45 27.28
C ARG A 157 -4.77 -47.89 27.81
N THR A 158 -5.84 -48.64 27.55
CA THR A 158 -5.94 -50.05 27.96
C THR A 158 -4.88 -50.92 27.27
N ILE A 159 -4.50 -50.59 26.03
CA ILE A 159 -3.43 -51.28 25.29
C ILE A 159 -2.03 -50.71 25.57
N GLY A 160 -1.89 -49.76 26.50
CA GLY A 160 -0.59 -49.27 27.00
C GLY A 160 -0.12 -47.92 26.45
N VAL A 161 -0.91 -47.19 25.66
CA VAL A 161 -0.51 -45.87 25.13
C VAL A 161 -0.44 -44.84 26.27
N THR A 162 0.64 -44.08 26.32
CA THR A 162 0.88 -43.10 27.38
C THR A 162 0.11 -41.79 27.15
N LYS A 163 -0.16 -41.02 28.24
CA LYS A 163 -0.79 -39.68 28.15
C LYS A 163 0.00 -38.73 27.22
N GLY A 164 1.33 -38.90 27.14
CA GLY A 164 2.21 -38.09 26.30
C GLY A 164 2.03 -38.36 24.80
N GLU A 165 1.86 -39.63 24.43
CA GLU A 165 1.65 -40.03 23.03
C GLU A 165 0.30 -39.55 22.49
N ILE A 166 -0.76 -39.60 23.31
CA ILE A 166 -2.08 -39.05 22.95
C ILE A 166 -1.99 -37.54 22.74
N ARG A 167 -1.28 -36.82 23.61
CA ARG A 167 -1.04 -35.36 23.45
C ARG A 167 -0.28 -35.05 22.16
N LYS A 168 0.77 -35.81 21.87
CA LYS A 168 1.58 -35.65 20.64
C LYS A 168 0.71 -35.89 19.39
N LEU A 169 -0.18 -36.88 19.44
CA LEU A 169 -1.12 -37.16 18.35
C LEU A 169 -2.05 -35.98 18.09
N VAL A 170 -2.67 -35.42 19.13
CA VAL A 170 -3.58 -34.26 19.01
C VAL A 170 -2.82 -33.02 18.50
N LEU A 171 -1.63 -32.75 19.04
CA LEU A 171 -0.81 -31.63 18.57
C LEU A 171 -0.34 -31.80 17.12
N SER A 172 -0.02 -33.03 16.70
CA SER A 172 0.35 -33.33 15.32
C SER A 172 -0.83 -33.11 14.37
N GLN A 173 -2.05 -33.48 14.77
CA GLN A 173 -3.26 -33.21 13.98
C GLN A 173 -3.48 -31.70 13.82
N ALA A 174 -3.36 -30.94 14.91
CA ALA A 174 -3.49 -29.49 14.87
C ALA A 174 -2.42 -28.84 13.97
N PHE A 175 -1.19 -29.33 14.04
CA PHE A 175 -0.08 -28.83 13.22
C PHE A 175 -0.30 -29.08 11.73
N ILE A 176 -0.70 -30.30 11.33
CA ILE A 176 -1.01 -30.64 9.94
C ILE A 176 -2.15 -29.76 9.41
N LEU A 177 -3.21 -29.60 10.19
CA LEU A 177 -4.36 -28.78 9.79
C LEU A 177 -3.97 -27.31 9.63
N SER A 178 -3.05 -26.81 10.47
CA SER A 178 -2.55 -25.43 10.40
C SER A 178 -1.65 -25.21 9.18
N ILE A 179 -0.83 -26.19 8.81
CA ILE A 179 -0.03 -26.13 7.57
C ILE A 179 -0.95 -26.04 6.36
N ILE A 180 -1.93 -26.94 6.27
CA ILE A 180 -2.87 -26.98 5.15
C ILE A 180 -3.66 -25.66 5.08
N GLY A 181 -4.21 -25.21 6.22
CA GLY A 181 -4.95 -23.95 6.29
C GLY A 181 -4.09 -22.74 5.93
N SER A 182 -2.83 -22.70 6.38
CA SER A 182 -1.90 -21.63 6.04
C SER A 182 -1.57 -21.60 4.55
N ILE A 183 -1.30 -22.75 3.93
CA ILE A 183 -1.03 -22.83 2.49
C ILE A 183 -2.24 -22.36 1.70
N LEU A 184 -3.44 -22.85 2.03
CA LEU A 184 -4.68 -22.46 1.37
C LEU A 184 -4.96 -20.95 1.54
N GLY A 185 -4.75 -20.42 2.74
CA GLY A 185 -4.90 -18.98 3.01
C GLY A 185 -3.94 -18.12 2.19
N LEU A 186 -2.67 -18.52 2.07
CA LEU A 186 -1.69 -17.81 1.25
C LEU A 186 -2.02 -17.85 -0.25
N VAL A 187 -2.49 -19.00 -0.75
CA VAL A 187 -2.93 -19.15 -2.13
C VAL A 187 -4.14 -18.25 -2.40
N LEU A 188 -5.15 -18.28 -1.53
CA LEU A 188 -6.34 -17.42 -1.65
C LEU A 188 -5.97 -15.95 -1.62
N ALA A 189 -5.12 -15.53 -0.68
CA ALA A 189 -4.65 -14.14 -0.60
C ALA A 189 -3.96 -13.69 -1.89
N THR A 190 -3.10 -14.53 -2.46
CA THR A 190 -2.37 -14.24 -3.70
C THR A 190 -3.33 -14.11 -4.89
N VAL A 191 -4.30 -15.02 -5.02
CA VAL A 191 -5.30 -14.97 -6.08
C VAL A 191 -6.20 -13.73 -5.94
N SER A 192 -6.58 -13.37 -4.71
CA SER A 192 -7.40 -12.18 -4.44
C SER A 192 -6.69 -10.86 -4.72
N ILE A 193 -5.36 -10.81 -4.64
CA ILE A 193 -4.61 -9.58 -4.94
C ILE A 193 -4.73 -9.17 -6.42
N PHE A 194 -4.80 -10.13 -7.34
CA PHE A 194 -4.86 -9.85 -8.79
C PHE A 194 -6.03 -8.94 -9.21
N PRO A 195 -7.31 -9.24 -8.87
CA PRO A 195 -8.44 -8.38 -9.22
C PRO A 195 -8.43 -7.04 -8.44
N PHE A 196 -7.89 -7.02 -7.21
CA PHE A 196 -7.74 -5.77 -6.47
C PHE A 196 -6.70 -4.85 -7.10
N TYR A 197 -5.59 -5.41 -7.60
CA TYR A 197 -4.57 -4.65 -8.31
C TYR A 197 -5.16 -3.98 -9.57
N THR A 198 -5.94 -4.71 -10.37
CA THR A 198 -6.56 -4.13 -11.57
C THR A 198 -7.61 -3.07 -11.21
N ALA A 199 -8.44 -3.32 -10.20
CA ALA A 199 -9.48 -2.39 -9.75
C ALA A 199 -8.89 -1.09 -9.16
N ILE A 200 -7.83 -1.17 -8.35
CA ILE A 200 -7.20 0.01 -7.75
C ILE A 200 -6.50 0.87 -8.81
N ASN A 201 -5.76 0.24 -9.74
CA ASN A 201 -5.12 0.98 -10.83
C ASN A 201 -6.17 1.70 -11.70
N ALA A 202 -7.31 1.06 -11.97
CA ALA A 202 -8.41 1.68 -12.73
C ALA A 202 -9.10 2.82 -11.97
N ALA A 203 -9.21 2.74 -10.64
CA ALA A 203 -9.93 3.72 -9.83
C ALA A 203 -9.08 4.94 -9.42
N VAL A 204 -7.77 4.77 -9.20
CA VAL A 204 -6.92 5.78 -8.55
C VAL A 204 -5.87 6.37 -9.50
N SER A 205 -5.60 5.76 -10.66
CA SER A 205 -4.54 6.19 -11.61
C SER A 205 -3.13 6.34 -11.01
N ILE A 206 -2.92 5.92 -9.77
CA ILE A 206 -1.61 5.84 -9.12
C ILE A 206 -1.04 4.46 -9.43
N PRO A 207 0.16 4.34 -10.03
CA PRO A 207 0.80 3.05 -10.24
C PRO A 207 1.04 2.38 -8.89
N PHE A 208 0.35 1.26 -8.64
CA PHE A 208 0.53 0.49 -7.40
C PHE A 208 1.91 -0.16 -7.41
N LEU A 209 2.88 0.48 -6.74
CA LEU A 209 4.24 -0.04 -6.64
C LEU A 209 4.25 -1.32 -5.81
N ILE A 210 4.44 -2.45 -6.47
CA ILE A 210 4.60 -3.74 -5.81
C ILE A 210 5.86 -3.66 -4.93
N PRO A 211 5.76 -3.96 -3.62
CA PRO A 211 6.93 -3.98 -2.74
C PRO A 211 8.02 -4.90 -3.29
N SER A 212 9.29 -4.53 -3.06
CA SER A 212 10.46 -5.35 -3.45
C SER A 212 10.25 -6.82 -3.09
N GLY A 213 10.67 -7.75 -3.94
CA GLY A 213 10.44 -9.20 -3.75
C GLY A 213 10.86 -9.73 -2.38
N ILE A 214 11.90 -9.15 -1.77
CA ILE A 214 12.36 -9.49 -0.41
C ILE A 214 11.29 -9.17 0.65
N LYS A 215 10.65 -7.99 0.58
CA LYS A 215 9.59 -7.58 1.52
C LYS A 215 8.37 -8.48 1.39
N LEU A 216 7.99 -8.85 0.16
CA LEU A 216 6.91 -9.81 -0.07
C LEU A 216 7.25 -11.18 0.50
N ALA A 217 8.45 -11.71 0.23
CA ALA A 217 8.88 -13.00 0.77
C ALA A 217 8.86 -13.01 2.31
N LEU A 218 9.33 -11.95 2.96
CA LEU A 218 9.25 -11.79 4.42
C LEU A 218 7.79 -11.76 4.91
N LEU A 219 6.89 -11.06 4.23
CA LEU A 219 5.48 -10.99 4.60
C LEU A 219 4.79 -12.37 4.49
N TYR A 220 5.01 -13.09 3.40
CA TYR A 220 4.51 -14.45 3.22
C TYR A 220 5.06 -15.41 4.28
N LEU A 221 6.34 -15.27 4.62
CA LEU A 221 6.99 -16.09 5.64
C LEU A 221 6.39 -15.81 7.02
N VAL A 222 6.27 -14.54 7.42
CA VAL A 222 5.72 -14.16 8.74
C VAL A 222 4.26 -14.58 8.87
N THR A 223 3.44 -14.33 7.86
CA THR A 223 2.01 -14.72 7.89
C THR A 223 1.83 -16.24 7.88
N GLY A 224 2.65 -16.95 7.10
CA GLY A 224 2.68 -18.42 7.09
C GLY A 224 3.07 -19.01 8.45
N LEU A 225 4.15 -18.49 9.06
CA LEU A 225 4.58 -18.92 10.38
C LEU A 225 3.52 -18.64 11.46
N LEU A 226 2.91 -17.46 11.45
CA LEU A 226 1.82 -17.13 12.37
C LEU A 226 0.65 -18.10 12.22
N GLY A 227 0.22 -18.40 10.99
CA GLY A 227 -0.85 -19.36 10.72
C GLY A 227 -0.53 -20.76 11.25
N ILE A 228 0.70 -21.24 11.06
CA ILE A 228 1.16 -22.55 11.54
C ILE A 228 1.23 -22.60 13.08
N ILE A 229 1.59 -21.49 13.74
CA ILE A 229 1.75 -21.44 15.19
C ILE A 229 0.41 -21.35 15.93
N ILE A 230 -0.57 -20.62 15.38
CA ILE A 230 -1.86 -20.37 16.06
C ILE A 230 -2.64 -21.67 16.33
N GLY A 231 -2.64 -22.63 15.41
CA GLY A 231 -3.45 -23.84 15.57
C GLY A 231 -2.97 -24.78 16.69
N PRO A 232 -1.68 -25.15 16.77
CA PRO A 232 -1.14 -25.87 17.92
C PRO A 232 -1.35 -25.12 19.24
N LEU A 233 -1.21 -23.79 19.25
CA LEU A 233 -1.48 -22.98 20.45
C LEU A 233 -2.94 -23.09 20.91
N GLY A 234 -3.91 -23.07 19.98
CA GLY A 234 -5.32 -23.28 20.30
C GLY A 234 -5.62 -24.70 20.81
N ALA A 235 -4.88 -25.69 20.32
CA ALA A 235 -5.01 -27.09 20.73
C ALA A 235 -4.34 -27.41 22.09
N LEU A 236 -3.33 -26.65 22.52
CA LEU A 236 -2.59 -26.90 23.77
C LEU A 236 -3.52 -26.95 24.99
N GLY A 237 -4.44 -25.98 25.12
CA GLY A 237 -5.38 -25.93 26.24
C GLY A 237 -6.28 -27.17 26.32
N SER A 238 -6.65 -27.74 25.18
CA SER A 238 -7.42 -28.99 25.08
C SER A 238 -6.56 -30.21 25.41
N ALA A 239 -5.33 -30.27 24.89
CA ALA A 239 -4.39 -31.38 25.09
C ALA A 239 -3.93 -31.52 26.56
N ILE A 240 -3.76 -30.41 27.26
CA ILE A 240 -3.39 -30.43 28.69
C ILE A 240 -4.55 -30.99 29.52
N ARG A 241 -5.79 -30.62 29.21
CA ARG A 241 -6.97 -31.04 29.98
C ARG A 241 -7.27 -32.54 29.91
N ILE A 242 -6.82 -33.23 28.85
CA ILE A 242 -6.87 -34.70 28.72
C ILE A 242 -6.13 -35.39 29.87
N SER A 243 -5.08 -34.78 30.45
CA SER A 243 -4.34 -35.42 31.55
C SER A 243 -4.99 -35.25 32.92
N GLY A 244 -5.67 -34.12 33.15
CA GLY A 244 -6.24 -33.76 34.46
C GLY A 244 -7.65 -34.32 34.68
N GLY A 245 -8.46 -34.43 33.62
CA GLY A 245 -9.83 -34.97 33.74
C GLY A 245 -9.93 -36.49 33.91
N LEU A 246 -8.80 -37.21 33.88
CA LEU A 246 -8.74 -38.68 34.02
C LEU A 246 -8.13 -39.12 35.37
N GLU A 247 -7.93 -38.19 36.30
CA GLU A 247 -7.48 -38.48 37.68
C GLU A 247 -8.61 -38.47 38.71
N GLU A 248 -9.82 -38.03 38.34
CA GLU A 248 -10.94 -37.85 39.28
C GLU A 248 -12.07 -38.89 39.19
N ARG A 249 -11.93 -39.99 38.46
CA ARG A 249 -12.96 -41.05 38.41
C ARG A 249 -12.38 -42.46 38.34
#